data_AF-A0A928YFA2-F1
#
_entry.id   AF-A0A928YFA2-F1
#
_cell.length_a   1.000
_cell.length_b   1.000
_cell.length_c   1.000
_cell.angle_alpha   90.00
_cell.angle_beta   90.00
_cell.angle_gamma   90.00
#
_symmetry.space_group_name_H-M   'P 1'
#
loop_
_entity.id
_entity.type
_entity.pdbx_description
1 polymer ?
#
loop_
_entity_poly.entity_id
_entity_poly.type
_entity_poly.pdbx_seq_one_letter_code
_entity_poly.pdbx_strand_id
1 'polypeptide(L)'
;MVSSACNKVVKEGKRYRGLNPWQQDDYQMLMFLSKGENAINGFRNHDLRKWLYRESEQSGKDQQKKYSGRTTRRIKMLRAHGLIRKVPRANRYVLTEKGQKFSCSLMTASALDIIKHLRKWRHEKHA
;
A
#
# COMPACT_ATOMS: atom_id res chain seq x y z
N MET A 1 2.01 -1.37 -18.11
CA MET A 1 0.87 -1.61 -17.18
C MET A 1 1.10 -1.11 -15.73
N VAL A 2 2.33 -0.95 -15.23
CA VAL A 2 2.62 -0.43 -13.87
C VAL A 2 2.39 1.09 -13.73
N SER A 3 2.49 1.87 -14.82
CA SER A 3 2.49 3.35 -14.78
C SER A 3 1.17 4.00 -14.34
N SER A 4 -0.01 3.40 -14.60
CA SER A 4 -1.29 4.11 -14.38
C SER A 4 -1.59 4.45 -12.92
N ALA A 5 -1.14 3.65 -11.96
CA ALA A 5 -1.37 3.88 -10.54
C ALA A 5 -0.48 4.99 -9.96
N CYS A 6 0.62 5.33 -10.66
CA CYS A 6 1.54 6.40 -10.27
C CYS A 6 1.09 7.77 -10.80
N ASN A 7 0.10 7.81 -11.69
CA ASN A 7 -0.47 9.04 -12.22
C ASN A 7 -1.63 9.54 -11.35
N LYS A 8 -1.93 10.83 -11.41
CA LYS A 8 -3.10 11.41 -10.75
C LYS A 8 -4.38 10.87 -11.40
N VAL A 9 -5.44 10.66 -10.63
CA VAL A 9 -6.75 10.22 -11.15
C VAL A 9 -7.88 11.10 -10.62
N VAL A 10 -8.94 11.24 -11.40
CA VAL A 10 -10.19 11.90 -11.00
C VAL A 10 -11.27 10.85 -10.87
N LYS A 11 -11.94 10.78 -9.72
CA LYS A 11 -13.05 9.87 -9.49
C LYS A 11 -14.16 10.59 -8.75
N GLU A 12 -15.38 10.56 -9.30
CA GLU A 12 -16.56 11.23 -8.73
C GLU A 12 -16.29 12.72 -8.42
N GLY A 13 -15.66 13.44 -9.37
CA GLY A 13 -15.29 14.84 -9.23
C GLY A 13 -14.14 15.14 -8.25
N LYS A 14 -13.59 14.12 -7.57
CA LYS A 14 -12.48 14.28 -6.61
C LYS A 14 -11.16 13.86 -7.23
N ARG A 15 -10.14 14.69 -7.04
CA ARG A 15 -8.76 14.44 -7.48
C ARG A 15 -8.02 13.62 -6.43
N TYR A 16 -7.33 12.56 -6.87
CA TYR A 16 -6.46 11.73 -6.06
C TYR A 16 -5.05 11.74 -6.65
N ARG A 17 -4.05 11.94 -5.79
CA ARG A 17 -2.64 11.86 -6.21
C ARG A 17 -2.30 10.44 -6.66
N GLY A 18 -1.31 10.32 -7.55
CA GLY A 18 -0.70 9.04 -7.87
C GLY A 18 0.04 8.45 -6.68
N LEU A 19 0.20 7.13 -6.69
CA LEU A 19 1.05 6.41 -5.75
C LEU A 19 2.53 6.65 -6.10
N ASN A 20 3.37 6.78 -5.08
CA ASN A 20 4.81 6.81 -5.23
C ASN A 20 5.41 5.60 -4.50
N PRO A 21 5.65 4.47 -5.20
CA PRO A 21 6.15 3.24 -4.60
C PRO A 21 7.49 3.35 -3.84
N TRP A 22 8.27 4.41 -4.11
CA TRP A 22 9.57 4.65 -3.46
C TRP A 22 9.47 5.57 -2.24
N GLN A 23 8.30 6.13 -1.97
CA GLN A 23 8.04 6.86 -0.74
C GLN A 23 7.61 5.89 0.36
N GLN A 24 8.17 6.05 1.57
CA GLN A 24 8.02 5.11 2.67
C GLN A 24 6.56 4.75 2.97
N ASP A 25 5.68 5.76 3.04
CA ASP A 25 4.26 5.57 3.34
C ASP A 25 3.54 4.68 2.31
N ASP A 26 3.79 4.94 1.03
CA ASP A 26 3.15 4.23 -0.07
C ASP A 26 3.78 2.83 -0.22
N TYR A 27 5.09 2.71 -0.04
CA TYR A 27 5.79 1.42 0.02
C TYR A 27 5.21 0.52 1.11
N GLN A 28 5.10 1.02 2.35
CA GLN A 28 4.53 0.25 3.48
C GLN A 28 3.08 -0.17 3.20
N MET A 29 2.29 0.69 2.57
CA MET A 29 0.93 0.37 2.18
C MET A 29 0.88 -0.73 1.09
N LEU A 30 1.77 -0.68 0.10
CA LEU A 30 1.84 -1.69 -0.97
C LEU A 30 2.39 -3.03 -0.44
N MET A 31 3.37 -3.00 0.47
CA MET A 31 3.84 -4.15 1.26
C MET A 31 2.70 -4.81 2.04
N PHE A 32 1.84 -4.02 2.67
CA PHE A 32 0.69 -4.56 3.36
C PHE A 32 -0.26 -5.27 2.38
N LEU A 33 -0.57 -4.65 1.24
CA LEU A 33 -1.44 -5.24 0.24
C LEU A 33 -0.88 -6.53 -0.37
N SER A 34 0.44 -6.65 -0.54
CA SER A 34 1.07 -7.84 -1.10
C SER A 34 1.09 -9.06 -0.16
N LYS A 35 0.74 -8.89 1.13
CA LYS A 35 0.65 -10.03 2.05
C LYS A 35 -0.50 -10.95 1.66
N GLY A 36 -0.20 -12.25 1.52
CA GLY A 36 -1.18 -13.27 1.10
C GLY A 36 -2.46 -13.27 1.94
N GLU A 37 -2.35 -13.04 3.25
CA GLU A 37 -3.50 -12.94 4.16
C GLU A 37 -4.51 -11.86 3.74
N ASN A 38 -4.03 -10.70 3.29
CA ASN A 38 -4.87 -9.59 2.85
C ASN A 38 -5.45 -9.81 1.45
N ALA A 39 -4.77 -10.59 0.61
CA ALA A 39 -5.29 -11.00 -0.69
C ALA A 39 -6.45 -11.99 -0.54
N ILE A 40 -6.35 -12.94 0.41
CA ILE A 40 -7.34 -13.99 0.66
C ILE A 40 -8.53 -13.46 1.45
N ASN A 41 -8.27 -12.85 2.61
CA ASN A 41 -9.33 -12.47 3.55
C ASN A 41 -9.79 -11.02 3.39
N GLY A 42 -9.05 -10.19 2.66
CA GLY A 42 -9.22 -8.75 2.70
C GLY A 42 -8.75 -8.14 4.02
N PHE A 43 -8.96 -6.84 4.17
CA PHE A 43 -8.54 -6.08 5.35
C PHE A 43 -9.54 -4.99 5.71
N ARG A 44 -9.50 -4.53 6.96
CA ARG A 44 -10.28 -3.39 7.47
C ARG A 44 -9.39 -2.16 7.63
N ASN A 45 -10.02 -1.00 7.82
CA ASN A 45 -9.30 0.25 8.14
C ASN A 45 -8.38 0.08 9.36
N HIS A 46 -8.88 -0.62 10.39
CA HIS A 46 -8.11 -0.96 11.59
C HIS A 46 -6.78 -1.66 11.25
N ASP A 47 -6.80 -2.65 10.37
CA ASP A 47 -5.64 -3.49 10.08
C ASP A 47 -4.54 -2.69 9.36
N LEU A 48 -4.95 -1.90 8.35
CA LEU A 48 -4.02 -1.00 7.65
C LEU A 48 -3.51 0.12 8.58
N ARG A 49 -4.35 0.63 9.48
CA ARG A 49 -3.93 1.64 10.46
C ARG A 49 -2.89 1.08 11.42
N LYS A 50 -3.11 -0.11 11.98
CA LYS A 50 -2.17 -0.79 12.86
C LYS A 50 -0.83 -1.07 12.16
N TRP A 51 -0.86 -1.37 10.86
CA TRP A 51 0.34 -1.55 10.05
C TRP A 51 1.12 -0.25 9.84
N LEU A 52 0.43 0.82 9.44
CA LEU A 52 1.07 2.10 9.06
C LEU A 52 1.42 2.99 10.27
N TYR A 53 0.70 2.85 11.38
CA TYR A 53 0.80 3.70 12.56
C TYR A 53 0.70 2.82 13.81
N ARG A 54 1.78 2.14 14.18
CA ARG A 54 1.78 1.19 15.31
C ARG A 54 1.46 1.90 16.64
N GLU A 55 1.96 3.11 16.80
CA GLU A 55 1.74 4.01 17.93
C GLU A 55 0.26 4.41 18.09
N SER A 56 -0.56 4.23 17.06
CA SER A 56 -1.98 4.60 17.12
C SER A 56 -2.80 3.74 18.08
N GLU A 57 -2.31 2.57 18.48
CA GLU A 57 -2.98 1.69 19.46
C GLU A 57 -2.77 2.15 20.91
N GLN A 58 -1.65 2.83 21.20
CA GLN A 58 -1.36 3.39 22.53
C GLN A 58 -1.75 4.88 22.64
N SER A 59 -2.25 5.46 21.56
CA SER A 59 -2.62 6.87 21.49
C SER A 59 -3.97 7.14 22.15
N GLY A 60 -4.13 8.35 22.71
CA GLY A 60 -5.44 8.83 23.16
C GLY A 60 -6.49 8.87 22.04
N LYS A 61 -7.78 8.81 22.41
CA LYS A 61 -8.93 8.68 21.49
C LYS A 61 -8.91 9.67 20.32
N ASP A 62 -8.55 10.93 20.57
CA ASP A 62 -8.51 11.96 19.54
C ASP A 62 -7.44 11.70 18.49
N GLN A 63 -6.26 11.26 18.93
CA GLN A 63 -5.16 10.94 18.04
C GLN A 63 -5.45 9.66 17.24
N GLN A 64 -6.09 8.66 17.86
CA GLN A 64 -6.57 7.47 17.17
C GLN A 64 -7.59 7.82 16.05
N LYS A 65 -8.50 8.76 16.32
CA LYS A 65 -9.46 9.28 15.32
C LYS A 65 -8.75 9.96 14.14
N LYS A 66 -7.70 10.74 14.40
CA LYS A 66 -6.86 11.35 13.34
C LYS A 66 -6.19 10.29 12.48
N TYR A 67 -5.58 9.26 13.07
CA TYR A 67 -4.98 8.15 12.32
C TYR A 67 -6.02 7.38 11.49
N SER A 68 -7.18 7.06 12.07
CA SER A 68 -8.28 6.41 11.35
C SER A 68 -8.76 7.23 10.14
N GLY A 69 -8.84 8.56 10.29
CA GLY A 69 -9.16 9.47 9.19
C GLY A 69 -8.07 9.50 8.11
N ARG A 70 -6.78 9.49 8.49
CA ARG A 70 -5.66 9.41 7.55
C ARG A 70 -5.69 8.10 6.75
N THR A 71 -5.87 6.97 7.44
CA THR A 71 -5.97 5.65 6.80
C THR A 71 -7.19 5.54 5.88
N THR A 72 -8.34 6.11 6.26
CA THR A 72 -9.53 6.17 5.39
C THR A 72 -9.23 6.91 4.08
N ARG A 73 -8.48 8.02 4.13
CA ARG A 73 -8.08 8.77 2.93
C ARG A 73 -7.16 7.94 2.03
N ARG A 74 -6.21 7.20 2.61
CA ARG A 74 -5.33 6.25 1.89
C ARG A 74 -6.15 5.14 1.20
N ILE A 75 -7.10 4.53 1.90
CA ILE A 75 -8.02 3.53 1.33
C ILE A 75 -8.84 4.12 0.17
N LYS A 76 -9.37 5.33 0.32
CA LYS A 76 -10.09 6.02 -0.77
C LYS A 76 -9.21 6.23 -1.99
N MET A 77 -7.95 6.62 -1.80
CA MET A 77 -6.98 6.76 -2.89
C MET A 77 -6.72 5.42 -3.60
N LEU A 78 -6.48 4.33 -2.85
CA LEU A 78 -6.31 2.99 -3.44
C LEU A 78 -7.55 2.55 -4.24
N ARG A 79 -8.76 2.85 -3.75
CA ARG A 79 -10.02 2.60 -4.46
C ARG A 79 -10.20 3.48 -5.69
N ALA A 80 -9.66 4.69 -5.68
CA ALA A 80 -9.69 5.59 -6.83
C ALA A 80 -8.82 5.06 -7.97
N HIS A 81 -7.64 4.55 -7.63
CA HIS A 81 -6.73 3.88 -8.57
C HIS A 81 -7.18 2.48 -8.99
N GLY A 82 -8.23 1.96 -8.36
CA GLY A 82 -8.78 0.64 -8.66
C GLY A 82 -7.90 -0.50 -8.16
N LEU A 83 -7.02 -0.27 -7.18
CA LEU A 83 -6.17 -1.33 -6.62
C LEU A 83 -6.94 -2.22 -5.65
N ILE A 84 -7.90 -1.64 -4.93
CA ILE A 84 -8.78 -2.35 -3.99
C ILE A 84 -10.24 -2.04 -4.28
N ARG A 85 -11.13 -2.92 -3.84
CA ARG A 85 -12.58 -2.70 -3.84
C ARG A 85 -13.17 -2.93 -2.44
N LYS A 86 -14.30 -2.27 -2.15
CA LYS A 86 -15.04 -2.48 -0.90
C LYS A 86 -15.93 -3.72 -1.06
N VAL A 87 -15.99 -4.55 -0.03
CA VAL A 87 -16.95 -5.67 0.04
C VAL A 87 -18.32 -5.13 0.44
N PRO A 88 -19.40 -5.45 -0.29
CA PRO A 88 -20.76 -5.03 0.08
C PRO A 88 -21.12 -5.50 1.49
N ARG A 89 -21.88 -4.68 2.22
CA ARG A 89 -22.37 -5.00 3.58
C ARG A 89 -21.28 -5.32 4.62
N ALA A 90 -20.01 -5.05 4.32
CA ALA A 90 -18.89 -5.25 5.22
C ALA A 90 -17.97 -4.02 5.27
N ASN A 91 -17.31 -3.83 6.41
CA ASN A 91 -16.24 -2.83 6.56
C ASN A 91 -14.88 -3.37 6.09
N ARG A 92 -14.91 -4.15 5.00
CA ARG A 92 -13.79 -4.92 4.47
C ARG A 92 -13.44 -4.46 3.06
N TYR A 93 -12.16 -4.46 2.75
CA TYR A 93 -11.59 -4.17 1.45
C TYR A 93 -10.80 -5.38 0.97
N VAL A 94 -10.87 -5.65 -0.33
CA VAL A 94 -10.12 -6.75 -0.95
C VAL A 94 -9.33 -6.23 -2.13
N LEU A 95 -8.20 -6.86 -2.42
CA LEU A 95 -7.41 -6.56 -3.60
C LEU A 95 -8.24 -6.87 -4.86
N THR A 96 -8.02 -6.06 -5.88
CA THR A 96 -8.40 -6.39 -7.25
C THR A 96 -7.24 -7.09 -7.93
N GLU A 97 -7.49 -7.71 -9.09
CA GLU A 97 -6.42 -8.28 -9.92
C GLU A 97 -5.36 -7.23 -10.29
N LYS A 98 -5.79 -6.00 -10.61
CA LYS A 98 -4.90 -4.85 -10.85
C LYS A 98 -4.04 -4.55 -9.62
N GLY A 99 -4.64 -4.52 -8.44
CA GLY A 99 -3.96 -4.30 -7.17
C GLY A 99 -2.90 -5.36 -6.90
N GLN A 100 -3.26 -6.64 -7.08
CA GLN A 100 -2.37 -7.77 -6.87
C GLN A 100 -1.18 -7.74 -7.83
N LYS A 101 -1.42 -7.55 -9.13
CA LYS A 101 -0.36 -7.40 -10.13
C LYS A 101 0.57 -6.24 -9.77
N PHE A 102 0.01 -5.07 -9.44
CA PHE A 102 0.78 -3.89 -9.08
C PHE A 102 1.64 -4.08 -7.82
N SER A 103 1.06 -4.61 -6.74
CA SER A 103 1.79 -4.85 -5.50
C SER A 103 2.87 -5.91 -5.67
N CYS A 104 2.58 -7.02 -6.36
CA CYS A 104 3.58 -8.06 -6.63
C CYS A 104 4.73 -7.54 -7.51
N SER A 105 4.44 -6.82 -8.60
CA SER A 105 5.49 -6.25 -9.44
C SER A 105 6.42 -5.32 -8.67
N LEU A 106 5.88 -4.52 -7.74
CA LEU A 106 6.71 -3.70 -6.87
C LEU A 106 7.61 -4.55 -5.97
N MET A 107 7.06 -5.56 -5.30
CA MET A 107 7.86 -6.44 -4.42
C MET A 107 9.00 -7.12 -5.17
N THR A 108 8.73 -7.60 -6.38
CA THR A 108 9.76 -8.19 -7.24
C THR A 108 10.83 -7.16 -7.61
N ALA A 109 10.44 -5.94 -7.99
CA ALA A 109 11.39 -4.88 -8.32
C ALA A 109 12.28 -4.54 -7.11
N SER A 110 11.69 -4.33 -5.94
CA SER A 110 12.42 -4.03 -4.71
C SER A 110 13.39 -5.15 -4.30
N ALA A 111 12.99 -6.42 -4.46
CA ALA A 111 13.88 -7.56 -4.19
C ALA A 111 15.07 -7.61 -5.16
N LEU A 112 14.85 -7.32 -6.44
CA LEU A 112 15.92 -7.29 -7.44
C LEU A 112 16.94 -6.18 -7.18
N ASP A 113 16.49 -5.00 -6.74
CA ASP A 113 17.39 -3.89 -6.41
C ASP A 113 18.31 -4.24 -5.23
N ILE A 114 17.76 -4.89 -4.19
CA ILE A 114 18.54 -5.41 -3.07
C ILE A 114 19.58 -6.43 -3.55
N ILE A 115 19.18 -7.40 -4.37
CA ILE A 115 20.10 -8.45 -4.89
C ILE A 115 21.21 -7.83 -5.74
N LYS A 116 20.90 -6.86 -6.60
CA LYS A 116 21.89 -6.15 -7.40
C LYS A 116 22.89 -5.41 -6.53
N HIS A 117 22.42 -4.72 -5.50
CA HIS A 117 23.29 -4.01 -4.56
C HIS A 117 24.21 -4.96 -3.79
N LEU A 118 23.67 -6.08 -3.28
CA LEU A 118 24.47 -7.11 -2.59
C LEU A 118 25.49 -7.78 -3.52
N ARG A 119 25.13 -8.04 -4.78
CA ARG A 119 26.08 -8.57 -5.78
C ARG A 119 27.22 -7.58 -6.06
N LYS A 120 26.90 -6.29 -6.24
CA LYS A 120 27.89 -5.23 -6.45
C LYS A 120 28.87 -5.14 -5.28
N TRP A 121 28.35 -5.09 -4.04
CA TRP A 121 29.16 -5.07 -2.82
C TRP A 121 30.09 -6.30 -2.71
N ARG A 122 29.61 -7.49 -3.09
CA ARG A 122 30.43 -8.72 -3.09
C ARG A 122 31.58 -8.66 -4.11
N HIS A 123 31.37 -8.08 -5.29
CA HIS A 123 32.45 -7.93 -6.28
C HIS A 123 33.50 -6.90 -5.84
N GLU A 124 33.09 -5.81 -5.19
CA GLU A 124 33.98 -4.77 -4.69
C GLU A 124 34.82 -5.19 -3.46
N LYS A 125 34.38 -6.21 -2.70
CA LYS A 125 35.11 -6.76 -1.54
C LYS A 125 36.11 -7.87 -1.88
N HIS A 126 36.07 -8.42 -3.08
CA HIS A 126 36.92 -9.52 -3.54
C HIS A 126 37.83 -9.11 -4.72
N ALA A 127 37.94 -7.81 -4.97
CA ALA A 127 38.94 -7.18 -5.85
C ALA A 127 39.88 -6.33 -4.98
#